data_AF-A0A4V0EQ70-F1
#
_entry.id   AF-A0A4V0EQ70-F1
#
_cell.length_a   1.000
_cell.length_b   1.000
_cell.length_c   1.000
_cell.angle_alpha   90.00
_cell.angle_beta   90.00
_cell.angle_gamma   90.00
#
_symmetry.space_group_name_H-M   'P 1'
#
loop_
_entity.id
_entity.type
_entity.pdbx_description
1 polymer ?
#
loop_
_entity_poly.entity_id
_entity_poly.type
_entity_poly.pdbx_seq_one_letter_code
_entity_poly.pdbx_strand_id
1 'polypeptide(L)'
;MKKLLGIIALMSLIIFICFYFFPKQPKNIFDEIYQETEKTYRTNNILRNIDGFKIRAGWPSDDPNISYTPFGKYKTLPKGYSDITIDLNFGKGIKGVSIRFERKTNSNITLWYSAHYNTQKKVLKKKLAIIEEPRKPGQFIDDEEKVREYLRKNNISKEDLEKDYDEIVNQKVLKDWCSIYDSKYSPSNYGDVKIETQWENW
;
A
#
# COMPACT_ATOMS: atom_id res chain seq x y z
N MET A 1 -18.43 -30.86 -40.73
CA MET A 1 -17.42 -31.42 -39.79
C MET A 1 -16.22 -30.48 -39.56
N LYS A 2 -15.46 -30.08 -40.59
CA LYS A 2 -14.27 -29.20 -40.41
C LYS A 2 -14.58 -27.83 -39.75
N LYS A 3 -15.71 -27.19 -40.10
CA LYS A 3 -16.17 -25.94 -39.47
C LYS A 3 -16.52 -26.10 -37.98
N LEU A 4 -17.13 -27.22 -37.61
CA LEU A 4 -17.50 -27.53 -36.22
C LEU A 4 -16.26 -27.83 -35.36
N LEU A 5 -15.29 -28.57 -35.90
CA LEU A 5 -13.99 -28.82 -35.26
C LEU A 5 -13.21 -27.51 -35.05
N GLY A 6 -13.24 -26.59 -36.02
CA GLY A 6 -12.62 -25.27 -35.88
C GLY A 6 -13.25 -24.40 -34.78
N ILE A 7 -14.59 -24.40 -34.65
CA ILE A 7 -15.30 -23.67 -33.59
C ILE A 7 -14.96 -24.25 -32.21
N ILE A 8 -14.94 -25.58 -32.08
CA ILE A 8 -14.59 -26.25 -30.82
C ILE A 8 -13.14 -25.93 -30.43
N ALA A 9 -12.20 -25.97 -31.37
CA ALA A 9 -10.81 -25.61 -31.11
C ALA A 9 -10.65 -24.14 -30.65
N LEU A 10 -11.39 -23.22 -31.27
CA LEU A 10 -11.39 -21.81 -30.88
C LEU A 10 -11.99 -21.59 -29.48
N MET A 11 -13.09 -22.25 -29.16
CA MET A 11 -13.70 -22.20 -27.83
C MET A 11 -12.75 -22.74 -26.75
N SER A 12 -12.10 -23.88 -27.00
CA SER A 12 -11.12 -24.45 -26.08
C SER A 12 -9.91 -23.53 -25.87
N LEU A 13 -9.45 -22.86 -26.92
CA LEU A 13 -8.37 -21.87 -26.82
C LEU A 13 -8.79 -20.66 -25.98
N ILE A 14 -10.01 -20.13 -26.18
CA ILE A 14 -10.54 -19.03 -25.37
C ILE A 14 -10.66 -19.44 -23.91
N ILE A 15 -11.19 -20.64 -23.64
CA ILE A 15 -11.32 -21.19 -22.29
C ILE A 15 -9.94 -21.31 -21.64
N PHE A 16 -8.94 -21.83 -22.36
CA PHE A 16 -7.57 -21.95 -21.88
C PHE A 16 -6.95 -20.58 -21.55
N ILE A 17 -7.09 -19.61 -22.45
CA ILE A 17 -6.64 -18.23 -22.21
C ILE A 17 -7.34 -17.66 -20.97
N CYS A 18 -8.65 -17.86 -20.84
CA CYS A 18 -9.39 -17.40 -19.68
C CYS A 18 -8.85 -18.01 -18.37
N PHE A 19 -8.71 -19.33 -18.30
CA PHE A 19 -8.19 -20.00 -17.10
C PHE A 19 -6.74 -19.67 -16.79
N TYR A 20 -5.91 -19.39 -17.78
CA TYR A 20 -4.50 -19.08 -17.56
C TYR A 20 -4.26 -17.62 -17.12
N PHE A 21 -4.99 -16.67 -17.71
CA PHE A 21 -4.75 -15.24 -17.51
C PHE A 21 -5.69 -14.59 -16.48
N PHE A 22 -6.95 -15.00 -16.36
CA PHE A 22 -7.89 -14.37 -15.41
C PHE A 22 -7.48 -14.51 -13.94
N PRO A 23 -6.95 -15.66 -13.46
CA PRO A 23 -6.51 -15.77 -12.07
C PRO A 23 -5.37 -14.81 -11.71
N LYS A 24 -4.65 -14.30 -12.72
CA LYS A 24 -3.51 -13.40 -12.57
C LYS A 24 -3.90 -11.92 -12.69
N GLN A 25 -5.16 -11.58 -12.97
CA GLN A 25 -5.56 -10.18 -13.04
C GLN A 25 -5.64 -9.58 -11.62
N PRO A 26 -5.17 -8.34 -11.44
CA PRO A 26 -5.43 -7.58 -10.23
C PRO A 26 -6.92 -7.52 -9.92
N LYS A 27 -7.29 -7.70 -8.65
CA LYS A 27 -8.68 -7.59 -8.20
C LYS A 27 -8.98 -6.29 -7.45
N ASN A 28 -7.93 -5.58 -7.07
CA ASN A 28 -7.99 -4.30 -6.38
C ASN A 28 -6.75 -3.46 -6.71
N ILE A 29 -6.78 -2.18 -6.35
CA ILE A 29 -5.70 -1.22 -6.63
C ILE A 29 -4.35 -1.64 -6.01
N PHE A 30 -4.37 -2.31 -4.85
CA PHE A 30 -3.15 -2.75 -4.18
C PHE A 30 -2.53 -3.97 -4.88
N ASP A 31 -3.33 -4.84 -5.50
CA ASP A 31 -2.84 -5.87 -6.41
C ASP A 31 -2.17 -5.26 -7.64
N GLU A 32 -2.72 -4.18 -8.21
CA GLU A 32 -2.09 -3.50 -9.35
C GLU A 32 -0.72 -2.96 -8.97
N ILE A 33 -0.64 -2.18 -7.88
CA ILE A 33 0.62 -1.65 -7.35
C ILE A 33 1.61 -2.78 -7.11
N TYR A 34 1.18 -3.86 -6.46
CA TYR A 34 2.04 -5.00 -6.13
C TYR A 34 2.58 -5.67 -7.39
N GLN A 35 1.69 -6.12 -8.28
CA GLN A 35 2.05 -6.95 -9.43
C GLN A 35 2.85 -6.16 -10.45
N GLU A 36 2.50 -4.90 -10.69
CA GLU A 36 3.23 -4.09 -11.66
C GLU A 36 4.61 -3.68 -11.15
N THR A 37 4.71 -3.40 -9.85
CA THR A 37 6.02 -3.16 -9.24
C THR A 37 6.85 -4.45 -9.23
N GLU A 38 6.27 -5.62 -8.96
CA GLU A 38 6.99 -6.92 -9.00
C GLU A 38 7.61 -7.19 -10.39
N LYS A 39 6.94 -6.81 -11.47
CA LYS A 39 7.48 -6.95 -12.84
C LYS A 39 8.64 -5.99 -13.11
N THR A 40 8.61 -4.80 -12.53
CA THR A 40 9.46 -3.68 -12.96
C THR A 40 10.60 -3.35 -11.98
N TYR A 41 10.51 -3.77 -10.70
CA TYR A 41 11.36 -3.26 -9.63
C TYR A 41 12.87 -3.47 -9.83
N ARG A 42 13.29 -4.50 -10.58
CA ARG A 42 14.72 -4.81 -10.80
C ARG A 42 15.37 -3.94 -11.88
N THR A 43 14.61 -3.44 -12.84
CA THR A 43 15.14 -2.81 -14.05
C THR A 43 14.66 -1.37 -14.22
N ASN A 44 13.37 -1.12 -14.06
CA ASN A 44 12.75 0.18 -14.22
C ASN A 44 11.49 0.31 -13.36
N ASN A 45 11.68 0.31 -12.05
CA ASN A 45 10.64 0.34 -11.04
C ASN A 45 9.60 1.43 -11.34
N ILE A 46 8.36 1.01 -11.60
CA ILE A 46 7.26 1.88 -12.03
C ILE A 46 7.02 3.06 -11.07
N LEU A 47 7.24 2.87 -9.76
CA LEU A 47 7.03 3.90 -8.75
C LEU A 47 7.96 5.11 -8.90
N ARG A 48 9.08 4.98 -9.64
CA ARG A 48 9.99 6.10 -9.92
C ARG A 48 9.34 7.22 -10.75
N ASN A 49 8.24 6.90 -11.42
CA ASN A 49 7.52 7.85 -12.28
C ASN A 49 6.58 8.75 -11.46
N ILE A 50 6.36 8.44 -10.17
CA ILE A 50 5.62 9.32 -9.28
C ILE A 50 6.46 10.57 -9.02
N ASP A 51 5.89 11.74 -9.30
CA ASP A 51 6.58 13.01 -9.07
C ASP A 51 6.97 13.19 -7.59
N GLY A 52 8.21 13.62 -7.38
CA GLY A 52 8.78 13.76 -6.05
C GLY A 52 8.99 12.46 -5.27
N PHE A 53 8.84 11.26 -5.86
CA PHE A 53 9.07 9.98 -5.17
C PHE A 53 10.50 9.47 -5.36
N LYS A 54 11.21 9.23 -4.24
CA LYS A 54 12.59 8.74 -4.24
C LYS A 54 12.61 7.22 -4.09
N ILE A 55 12.88 6.53 -5.18
CA ILE A 55 13.15 5.09 -5.24
C ILE A 55 14.25 4.81 -6.27
N ARG A 56 14.97 3.69 -6.12
CA ARG A 56 15.95 3.26 -7.14
C ARG A 56 15.21 2.74 -8.37
N ALA A 57 15.66 3.12 -9.57
CA ALA A 57 15.08 2.65 -10.83
C ALA A 57 15.24 1.13 -11.00
N GLY A 58 16.40 0.58 -10.64
CA GLY A 58 16.56 -0.85 -10.39
C GLY A 58 16.82 -1.07 -8.91
N TRP A 59 16.16 -2.07 -8.32
CA TRP A 59 16.35 -2.49 -6.95
C TRP A 59 17.04 -3.86 -6.86
N PRO A 60 18.34 -3.94 -7.16
CA PRO A 60 19.18 -4.98 -6.62
C PRO A 60 19.70 -4.50 -5.25
N SER A 61 19.22 -5.12 -4.17
CA SER A 61 19.90 -5.06 -2.88
C SER A 61 20.59 -6.39 -2.65
N ASP A 62 21.87 -6.31 -2.30
CA ASP A 62 22.75 -7.41 -1.90
C ASP A 62 22.46 -7.91 -0.48
N ASP A 63 21.82 -7.08 0.35
CA ASP A 63 21.31 -7.49 1.65
C ASP A 63 20.16 -8.50 1.48
N PRO A 64 20.35 -9.77 1.90
CA PRO A 64 19.33 -10.80 1.74
C PRO A 64 18.03 -10.45 2.48
N ASN A 65 18.08 -9.62 3.53
CA ASN A 65 16.91 -9.22 4.32
C ASN A 65 15.96 -8.29 3.55
N ILE A 66 16.49 -7.50 2.60
CA ILE A 66 15.70 -6.50 1.84
C ILE A 66 15.81 -6.63 0.32
N SER A 67 16.51 -7.66 -0.16
CA SER A 67 16.68 -7.99 -1.59
C SER A 67 15.36 -8.12 -2.36
N TYR A 68 14.28 -8.50 -1.67
CA TYR A 68 12.92 -8.64 -2.21
C TYR A 68 11.94 -7.61 -1.65
N THR A 69 12.44 -6.58 -0.96
CA THR A 69 11.60 -5.56 -0.35
C THR A 69 11.96 -4.16 -0.82
N PRO A 70 11.68 -3.80 -2.08
CA PRO A 70 11.92 -2.43 -2.54
C PRO A 70 11.06 -1.46 -1.76
N PHE A 71 11.66 -0.31 -1.45
CA PHE A 71 10.97 0.78 -0.78
C PHE A 71 11.39 2.13 -1.33
N GLY A 72 10.47 3.08 -1.26
CA GLY A 72 10.70 4.46 -1.64
C GLY A 72 9.91 5.41 -0.77
N LYS A 73 10.30 6.68 -0.79
CA LYS A 73 9.64 7.72 0.01
C LYS A 73 9.40 9.00 -0.77
N TYR A 74 8.34 9.72 -0.43
CA TYR A 74 8.07 11.04 -0.99
C TYR A 74 9.09 12.06 -0.46
N LYS A 75 9.54 12.94 -1.35
CA LYS A 75 10.33 14.13 -1.01
C LYS A 75 9.43 15.33 -0.73
N THR A 76 8.40 15.50 -1.55
CA THR A 76 7.40 16.55 -1.40
C THR A 76 6.26 16.02 -0.55
N LEU A 77 6.06 16.60 0.62
CA LEU A 77 5.13 16.12 1.64
C LEU A 77 4.02 17.15 1.86
N PRO A 78 2.74 16.72 2.00
CA PRO A 78 1.68 17.61 2.47
C PRO A 78 2.03 18.21 3.84
N LYS A 79 1.55 19.42 4.10
CA LYS A 79 1.85 20.15 5.35
C LYS A 79 1.37 19.34 6.56
N GLY A 80 2.24 19.16 7.55
CA GLY A 80 1.93 18.44 8.79
C GLY A 80 2.28 16.94 8.77
N TYR A 81 2.69 16.41 7.62
CA TYR A 81 3.04 15.00 7.46
C TYR A 81 4.53 14.79 7.17
N SER A 82 5.06 13.65 7.61
CA SER A 82 6.43 13.22 7.37
C SER A 82 6.50 11.74 6.98
N ASP A 83 7.66 11.34 6.45
CA ASP A 83 8.06 9.94 6.24
C ASP A 83 7.06 9.06 5.47
N ILE A 84 6.35 9.65 4.49
CA ILE A 84 5.44 8.91 3.60
C ILE A 84 6.26 7.95 2.74
N THR A 85 6.10 6.65 3.01
CA THR A 85 6.90 5.56 2.45
C THR A 85 5.98 4.50 1.86
N ILE A 86 6.38 3.95 0.72
CA ILE A 86 5.77 2.75 0.14
C ILE A 86 6.84 1.67 0.13
N ASP A 87 6.56 0.56 0.80
CA ASP A 87 7.40 -0.64 0.85
C ASP A 87 6.64 -1.81 0.26
N LEU A 88 7.32 -2.69 -0.47
CA LEU A 88 6.74 -3.92 -1.00
C LEU A 88 7.47 -5.12 -0.42
N ASN A 89 6.81 -6.27 -0.36
CA ASN A 89 7.45 -7.54 -0.02
C ASN A 89 7.15 -8.61 -1.06
N PHE A 90 8.16 -8.99 -1.83
CA PHE A 90 8.10 -10.04 -2.85
C PHE A 90 8.66 -11.39 -2.36
N GLY A 91 9.20 -11.43 -1.14
CA GLY A 91 9.85 -12.61 -0.56
C GLY A 91 8.87 -13.72 -0.14
N LYS A 92 9.40 -14.72 0.59
CA LYS A 92 8.64 -15.90 1.05
C LYS A 92 7.67 -15.63 2.22
N GLY A 93 7.75 -14.44 2.83
CA GLY A 93 6.91 -14.05 3.96
C GLY A 93 5.54 -13.52 3.55
N ILE A 94 4.98 -12.62 4.35
CA ILE A 94 3.72 -11.93 4.01
C ILE A 94 3.97 -10.99 2.83
N LYS A 95 3.55 -11.44 1.65
CA LYS A 95 3.59 -10.69 0.41
C LYS A 95 2.58 -9.56 0.41
N GLY A 96 3.03 -8.35 0.12
CA GLY A 96 2.17 -7.19 0.32
C GLY A 96 2.74 -5.85 -0.10
N VAL A 97 1.89 -4.84 0.04
CA VAL A 97 2.23 -3.42 -0.05
C VAL A 97 2.05 -2.82 1.34
N SER A 98 2.99 -2.00 1.77
CA SER A 98 2.95 -1.28 3.04
C SER A 98 3.08 0.20 2.74
N ILE A 99 2.06 0.98 3.10
CA ILE A 99 2.11 2.44 3.05
C ILE A 99 2.23 2.92 4.49
N ARG A 100 3.27 3.70 4.79
CA ARG A 100 3.54 4.23 6.12
C ARG A 100 3.70 5.74 6.04
N PHE A 101 3.21 6.44 7.05
CA PHE A 101 3.39 7.89 7.16
C PHE A 101 3.27 8.34 8.60
N GLU A 102 3.78 9.53 8.86
CA GLU A 102 3.75 10.15 10.18
C GLU A 102 2.98 11.48 10.10
N ARG A 103 2.20 11.79 11.15
CA ARG A 103 1.67 13.14 11.38
C ARG A 103 2.20 13.65 12.70
N LYS A 104 2.96 14.74 12.65
CA LYS A 104 3.41 15.44 13.85
C LYS A 104 2.25 16.23 14.43
N THR A 105 2.04 16.10 15.73
CA THR A 105 1.03 16.88 16.43
C THR A 105 1.66 18.13 17.03
N ASN A 106 0.82 19.02 17.56
CA ASN A 106 1.31 20.18 18.32
C ASN A 106 1.77 19.81 19.74
N SER A 107 1.58 18.56 20.15
CA SER A 107 2.09 18.01 21.41
C SER A 107 3.33 17.15 21.16
N ASN A 108 3.93 16.64 22.24
CA ASN A 108 5.13 15.80 22.18
C ASN A 108 4.82 14.36 21.69
N ILE A 109 3.90 14.20 20.73
CA ILE A 109 3.63 12.93 20.09
C ILE A 109 3.58 13.05 18.56
N THR A 110 3.98 11.97 17.91
CA THR A 110 3.82 11.76 16.48
C THR A 110 2.88 10.58 16.28
N LEU A 111 1.85 10.76 15.45
CA LEU A 111 0.99 9.67 15.01
C LEU A 111 1.69 8.91 13.89
N TRP A 112 1.88 7.61 14.07
CA TRP A 112 2.53 6.75 13.08
C TRP A 112 1.52 5.79 12.47
N TYR A 113 1.18 6.03 11.22
CA TYR A 113 0.19 5.28 10.47
C TYR A 113 0.84 4.19 9.63
N SER A 114 0.14 3.07 9.50
CA SER A 114 0.50 2.02 8.56
C SER A 114 -0.72 1.39 7.91
N ALA A 115 -0.64 1.17 6.61
CA ALA A 115 -1.64 0.45 5.81
C ALA A 115 -0.94 -0.74 5.14
N HIS A 116 -1.21 -1.94 5.65
CA HIS A 116 -0.58 -3.18 5.21
C HIS A 116 -1.55 -4.02 4.40
N TYR A 117 -1.31 -4.09 3.09
CA TYR A 117 -2.07 -4.96 2.20
C TYR A 117 -1.43 -6.33 2.11
N ASN A 118 -2.20 -7.39 2.35
CA ASN A 118 -1.80 -8.78 2.16
C ASN A 118 -2.38 -9.33 0.85
N THR A 119 -1.50 -9.65 -0.10
CA THR A 119 -1.87 -10.12 -1.45
C THR A 119 -2.61 -11.46 -1.46
N GLN A 120 -2.36 -12.34 -0.48
CA GLN A 120 -2.98 -13.66 -0.39
C GLN A 120 -4.38 -13.57 0.23
N LYS A 121 -4.49 -12.83 1.33
CA LYS A 121 -5.75 -12.67 2.06
C LYS A 121 -6.69 -11.63 1.44
N LYS A 122 -6.16 -10.78 0.55
CA LYS A 122 -6.87 -9.61 -0.01
C LYS A 122 -7.39 -8.69 1.09
N VAL A 123 -6.59 -8.48 2.14
CA VAL A 123 -6.92 -7.64 3.30
C VAL A 123 -5.96 -6.47 3.38
N LEU A 124 -6.49 -5.25 3.48
CA LEU A 124 -5.76 -4.06 3.88
C LEU A 124 -6.01 -3.78 5.36
N LYS A 125 -4.97 -3.90 6.18
CA LYS A 125 -5.03 -3.59 7.62
C LYS A 125 -4.48 -2.19 7.86
N LYS A 126 -5.30 -1.31 8.42
CA LYS A 126 -4.91 0.04 8.85
C LYS A 126 -4.61 0.02 10.34
N LYS A 127 -3.44 0.50 10.74
CA LYS A 127 -2.98 0.56 12.12
C LYS A 127 -2.40 1.92 12.45
N LEU A 128 -2.48 2.26 13.72
CA LEU A 128 -1.95 3.47 14.32
C LEU A 128 -1.08 3.08 15.51
N ALA A 129 0.08 3.71 15.60
CA ALA A 129 0.92 3.71 16.77
C ALA A 129 1.25 5.15 17.17
N ILE A 130 1.64 5.33 18.43
CA ILE A 130 2.11 6.61 18.95
C ILE A 130 3.63 6.56 19.13
N ILE A 131 4.31 7.61 18.69
CA ILE A 131 5.71 7.84 19.01
C ILE A 131 5.75 9.04 19.94
N GLU A 132 6.36 8.89 21.11
CA GLU A 132 6.62 10.01 22.01
C GLU A 132 7.87 10.77 21.54
N GLU A 133 7.81 12.11 21.63
CA GLU A 133 8.90 13.00 21.30
C GLU A 133 9.61 13.52 22.57
N PRO A 134 10.96 13.59 22.59
CA PRO A 134 11.88 13.23 21.51
C PRO A 134 11.98 11.72 21.27
N ARG A 135 11.95 11.32 20.00
CA ARG A 135 11.99 9.92 19.55
C ARG A 135 13.16 9.14 20.16
N LYS A 136 12.85 7.99 20.75
CA LYS A 136 13.82 6.98 21.18
C LYS A 136 13.88 5.83 20.16
N PRO A 137 15.07 5.36 19.75
CA PRO A 137 15.19 4.28 18.76
C PRO A 137 14.38 3.04 19.16
N GLY A 138 13.56 2.55 18.22
CA GLY A 138 12.74 1.35 18.41
C GLY A 138 11.54 1.49 19.36
N GLN A 139 11.27 2.68 19.89
CA GLN A 139 10.14 2.90 20.80
C GLN A 139 8.93 3.48 20.06
N PHE A 140 7.82 2.76 20.14
CA PHE A 140 6.49 3.19 19.75
C PHE A 140 5.46 2.46 20.63
N ILE A 141 4.27 3.03 20.73
CA ILE A 141 3.16 2.49 21.51
C ILE A 141 2.10 2.03 20.52
N ASP A 142 1.89 0.72 20.43
CA ASP A 142 0.89 0.08 19.57
C ASP A 142 -0.19 -0.69 20.35
N ASP A 143 -0.09 -0.71 21.69
CA ASP A 143 -1.14 -1.16 22.58
C ASP A 143 -2.39 -0.28 22.43
N GLU A 144 -3.51 -0.90 22.09
CA GLU A 144 -4.73 -0.19 21.69
C GLU A 144 -5.29 0.72 22.79
N GLU A 145 -5.33 0.25 24.04
CA GLU A 145 -5.85 1.04 25.16
C GLU A 145 -4.99 2.28 25.40
N LYS A 146 -3.66 2.11 25.38
CA LYS A 146 -2.73 3.24 25.50
C LYS A 146 -2.84 4.19 24.32
N VAL A 147 -2.87 3.70 23.08
CA VAL A 147 -3.04 4.55 21.89
C VAL A 147 -4.29 5.42 22.04
N ARG A 148 -5.43 4.84 22.42
CA ARG A 148 -6.68 5.58 22.67
C ARG A 148 -6.55 6.61 23.78
N GLU A 149 -5.81 6.30 24.85
CA GLU A 149 -5.54 7.26 25.92
C GLU A 149 -4.76 8.48 25.42
N TYR A 150 -3.72 8.28 24.61
CA TYR A 150 -2.97 9.38 23.99
C TYR A 150 -3.85 10.21 23.07
N LEU A 151 -4.67 9.59 22.23
CA LEU A 151 -5.59 10.31 21.35
C LEU A 151 -6.55 11.20 22.15
N ARG A 152 -7.16 10.65 23.20
CA ARG A 152 -8.05 11.41 24.10
C ARG A 152 -7.34 12.56 24.81
N LYS A 153 -6.12 12.34 25.32
CA LYS A 153 -5.31 13.39 25.98
C LYS A 153 -4.95 14.54 25.04
N ASN A 154 -4.86 14.27 23.75
CA ASN A 154 -4.47 15.23 22.73
C ASN A 154 -5.64 15.73 21.88
N ASN A 155 -6.89 15.44 22.29
CA ASN A 155 -8.12 15.81 21.58
C ASN A 155 -8.12 15.40 20.10
N ILE A 156 -7.60 14.21 19.80
CA ILE A 156 -7.58 13.65 18.45
C ILE A 156 -8.75 12.68 18.32
N SER A 157 -9.66 12.99 17.40
CA SER A 157 -10.87 12.22 17.13
C SER A 157 -10.63 11.10 16.12
N LYS A 158 -11.60 10.17 16.00
CA LYS A 158 -11.59 9.15 14.95
C LYS A 158 -11.60 9.80 13.56
N GLU A 159 -12.37 10.86 13.39
CA GLU A 159 -12.52 11.63 12.16
C GLU A 159 -11.18 12.27 11.74
N ASP A 160 -10.34 12.69 12.70
CA ASP A 160 -8.98 13.15 12.40
C ASP A 160 -8.11 12.02 11.82
N LEU A 161 -8.22 10.80 12.35
CA LEU A 161 -7.47 9.64 11.85
C LEU A 161 -7.92 9.25 10.44
N GLU A 162 -9.23 9.29 10.18
CA GLU A 162 -9.80 9.02 8.86
C GLU A 162 -9.38 10.08 7.85
N LYS A 163 -9.38 11.36 8.24
CA LYS A 163 -8.89 12.46 7.41
C LYS A 163 -7.41 12.32 7.09
N ASP A 164 -6.58 11.99 8.07
CA ASP A 164 -5.15 11.76 7.86
C ASP A 164 -4.91 10.62 6.86
N TYR A 165 -5.69 9.53 6.99
CA TYR A 165 -5.63 8.41 6.06
C TYR A 165 -6.09 8.80 4.65
N ASP A 166 -7.18 9.55 4.51
CA ASP A 166 -7.67 10.00 3.21
C ASP A 166 -6.64 10.92 2.53
N GLU A 167 -6.13 11.93 3.24
CA GLU A 167 -5.14 12.88 2.73
C GLU A 167 -3.90 12.17 2.17
N ILE A 168 -3.36 11.21 2.93
CA ILE A 168 -2.11 10.55 2.53
C ILE A 168 -2.32 9.34 1.64
N VAL A 169 -3.20 8.42 2.01
CA VAL A 169 -3.35 7.18 1.23
C VAL A 169 -4.18 7.43 -0.02
N ASN A 170 -5.34 8.07 0.10
CA ASN A 170 -6.24 8.24 -1.05
C ASN A 170 -5.81 9.39 -1.96
N GLN A 171 -5.68 10.59 -1.39
CA GLN A 171 -5.49 11.82 -2.15
C GLN A 171 -4.06 12.03 -2.62
N LYS A 172 -3.09 11.39 -1.95
CA LYS A 172 -1.68 11.38 -2.38
C LYS A 172 -1.30 10.05 -3.03
N VAL A 173 -1.13 8.98 -2.27
CA VAL A 173 -0.49 7.74 -2.76
C VAL A 173 -1.26 7.06 -3.89
N LEU A 174 -2.56 6.82 -3.69
CA LEU A 174 -3.37 6.11 -4.69
C LEU A 174 -3.70 7.02 -5.88
N LYS A 175 -3.86 8.32 -5.67
CA LYS A 175 -4.02 9.28 -6.77
C LYS A 175 -2.77 9.36 -7.64
N ASP A 176 -1.59 9.40 -7.02
CA ASP A 176 -0.31 9.39 -7.73
C ASP A 176 -0.13 8.08 -8.52
N TRP A 177 -0.52 6.94 -7.94
CA TRP A 177 -0.56 5.67 -8.67
C TRP A 177 -1.39 5.77 -9.96
N CYS A 178 -2.63 6.27 -9.86
CA CYS A 178 -3.51 6.46 -11.01
C CYS A 178 -2.98 7.48 -12.04
N SER A 179 -2.02 8.34 -11.67
CA SER A 179 -1.40 9.29 -12.61
C SER A 179 -0.27 8.67 -13.45
N ILE A 180 0.32 7.57 -12.98
CA ILE A 180 1.43 6.89 -13.66
C ILE A 180 1.05 5.52 -14.25
N TYR A 181 -0.14 5.04 -13.92
CA TYR A 181 -0.66 3.74 -14.35
C TYR A 181 -2.14 3.85 -14.70
N ASP A 182 -2.54 3.26 -15.82
CA ASP A 182 -3.94 3.19 -16.27
C ASP A 182 -4.73 2.19 -15.42
N SER A 183 -5.03 2.60 -14.19
CA SER A 183 -5.66 1.79 -13.16
C SER A 183 -7.12 1.51 -13.49
N LYS A 184 -7.56 0.26 -13.27
CA LYS A 184 -9.00 -0.10 -13.31
C LYS A 184 -9.75 0.33 -12.05
N TYR A 185 -9.01 0.80 -11.04
CA TYR A 185 -9.49 1.15 -9.72
C TYR A 185 -9.22 2.64 -9.46
N SER A 186 -9.66 3.13 -8.30
CA SER A 186 -9.47 4.53 -7.92
C SER A 186 -9.38 4.69 -6.40
N PRO A 187 -8.94 5.85 -5.90
CA PRO A 187 -8.97 6.14 -4.46
C PRO A 187 -10.37 6.00 -3.82
N SER A 188 -11.45 6.16 -4.58
CA SER A 188 -12.83 5.99 -4.12
C SER A 188 -13.42 4.59 -4.38
N ASN A 189 -12.72 3.74 -5.15
CA ASN A 189 -13.13 2.37 -5.43
C ASN A 189 -11.89 1.48 -5.53
N TYR A 190 -11.52 0.86 -4.40
CA TYR A 190 -10.34 0.01 -4.35
C TYR A 190 -10.52 -1.32 -5.09
N GLY A 191 -11.75 -1.76 -5.39
CA GLY A 191 -12.03 -3.10 -5.88
C GLY A 191 -12.26 -4.14 -4.78
N ASP A 192 -12.00 -5.41 -5.08
CA ASP A 192 -12.21 -6.55 -4.17
C ASP A 192 -11.08 -6.63 -3.13
N VAL A 193 -11.23 -5.86 -2.06
CA VAL A 193 -10.33 -5.83 -0.91
C VAL A 193 -11.14 -5.70 0.38
N LYS A 194 -10.83 -6.54 1.37
CA LYS A 194 -11.36 -6.38 2.72
C LYS A 194 -10.56 -5.33 3.47
N ILE A 195 -11.24 -4.38 4.10
CA ILE A 195 -10.61 -3.36 4.95
C ILE A 195 -10.77 -3.73 6.42
N GLU A 196 -9.68 -3.68 7.17
CA GLU A 196 -9.68 -3.83 8.63
C GLU A 196 -9.00 -2.60 9.24
N THR A 197 -9.78 -1.73 9.89
CA THR A 197 -9.28 -0.50 10.52
C THR A 197 -9.18 -0.70 12.03
N GLN A 198 -8.01 -0.44 12.61
CA GLN A 198 -7.81 -0.56 14.06
C GLN A 198 -8.77 0.36 14.85
N TRP A 199 -9.01 1.57 14.35
CA TRP A 199 -9.88 2.58 14.98
C TRP A 199 -11.32 2.58 14.48
N GLU A 200 -11.79 1.48 13.88
CA GLU A 200 -13.16 1.41 13.33
C GLU A 200 -14.23 1.68 14.41
N ASN A 201 -14.02 1.20 15.63
CA ASN A 201 -14.97 1.26 16.74
C ASN A 201 -14.49 2.13 17.92
N TRP A 202 -13.57 3.06 17.69
CA TRP A 202 -12.98 3.89 18.75
C TRP A 202 -13.84 5.05 19.20
#